data_AF-A0A6I2UGY8-F1
#
_entry.id   AF-A0A6I2UGY8-F1
#
_cell.length_a   1.000
_cell.length_b   1.000
_cell.length_c   1.000
_cell.angle_alpha   90.00
_cell.angle_beta   90.00
_cell.angle_gamma   90.00
#
_symmetry.space_group_name_H-M   'P 1'
#
loop_
_entity.id
_entity.type
_entity.pdbx_description
1 polymer ?
#
loop_
_entity_poly.entity_id
_entity_poly.type
_entity_poly.pdbx_seq_one_letter_code
_entity_poly.pdbx_strand_id
1 'polypeptide(L)'
;MDRKIAELMAAMIEYDKGDAKRIQHFVKVHDLAAAIGTLEDMEADELFVLEAAAILHDIGIHVSEAKYGSCSGKYQELEGPGEAEKLLHQLGGFTAEQIERIKYLIAHHHTYAEIDGLDYQILVEADFLVNLYEDNVPASAVKSVQEKIFKTGTGLAMLKNMFAID
;
A
#
# COMPACT_ATOMS: atom_id res chain seq x y z
N MET A 1 -4.07 -13.56 8.86
CA MET A 1 -5.00 -12.65 8.17
C MET A 1 -6.34 -12.68 8.86
N ASP A 2 -6.81 -11.51 9.29
CA ASP A 2 -8.16 -11.32 9.79
C ASP A 2 -9.22 -11.64 8.71
N ARG A 3 -10.42 -12.09 9.11
CA ARG A 3 -11.48 -12.44 8.16
C ARG A 3 -11.92 -11.24 7.31
N LYS A 4 -12.03 -10.06 7.91
CA LYS A 4 -12.46 -8.85 7.21
C LYS A 4 -11.41 -8.41 6.19
N ILE A 5 -10.12 -8.57 6.49
CA ILE A 5 -9.03 -8.34 5.53
C ILE A 5 -9.14 -9.32 4.34
N ALA A 6 -9.43 -10.60 4.59
CA ALA A 6 -9.64 -11.56 3.51
C ALA A 6 -10.87 -11.23 2.64
N GLU A 7 -11.96 -10.74 3.25
CA GLU A 7 -13.15 -10.27 2.52
C GLU A 7 -12.84 -9.01 1.69
N LEU A 8 -12.03 -8.08 2.21
CA LEU A 8 -11.58 -6.89 1.49
C LEU A 8 -10.67 -7.24 0.31
N MET A 9 -9.72 -8.16 0.51
CA MET A 9 -8.86 -8.70 -0.53
C MET A 9 -9.70 -9.26 -1.70
N ALA A 10 -10.71 -10.08 -1.40
CA ALA A 10 -11.59 -10.63 -2.42
C ALA A 10 -12.41 -9.55 -3.15
N ALA A 11 -12.88 -8.53 -2.42
CA ALA A 11 -13.61 -7.41 -3.01
C ALA A 11 -12.73 -6.56 -3.93
N MET A 12 -11.49 -6.29 -3.55
CA MET A 12 -10.54 -5.54 -4.37
C MET A 12 -10.11 -6.33 -5.63
N ILE A 13 -9.97 -7.65 -5.53
CA ILE A 13 -9.74 -8.53 -6.70
C ILE A 13 -10.89 -8.45 -7.71
N GLU A 14 -12.15 -8.43 -7.25
CA GLU A 14 -13.31 -8.25 -8.13
C GLU A 14 -13.38 -6.83 -8.71
N TYR A 15 -13.01 -5.81 -7.93
CA TYR A 15 -12.92 -4.43 -8.39
C TYR A 15 -11.94 -4.32 -9.57
N ASP A 16 -10.74 -4.89 -9.44
CA ASP A 16 -9.68 -4.88 -10.46
C ASP A 16 -9.79 -6.00 -11.51
N LYS A 17 -10.97 -6.60 -11.70
CA LYS A 17 -11.13 -7.76 -12.57
C LYS A 17 -10.56 -7.55 -13.98
N GLY A 18 -9.78 -8.52 -14.43
CA GLY A 18 -9.08 -8.47 -15.71
C GLY A 18 -7.70 -7.81 -15.65
N ASP A 19 -7.30 -7.23 -14.52
CA ASP A 19 -5.98 -6.63 -14.31
C ASP A 19 -5.11 -7.47 -13.36
N ALA A 20 -4.74 -8.67 -13.83
CA ALA A 20 -3.95 -9.60 -13.01
C ALA A 20 -2.61 -9.00 -12.54
N LYS A 21 -2.03 -8.04 -13.27
CA LYS A 21 -0.79 -7.38 -12.87
C LYS A 21 -1.01 -6.56 -11.60
N ARG A 22 -2.00 -5.66 -11.60
CA ARG A 22 -2.32 -4.80 -10.44
C ARG A 22 -2.82 -5.61 -9.24
N ILE A 23 -3.59 -6.68 -9.50
CA ILE A 23 -3.99 -7.63 -8.46
C ILE A 23 -2.78 -8.27 -7.77
N GLN A 24 -1.82 -8.77 -8.55
CA GLN A 24 -0.61 -9.37 -7.97
C GLN A 24 0.26 -8.34 -7.25
N HIS A 25 0.27 -7.10 -7.72
CA HIS A 25 0.98 -6.00 -7.08
C HIS A 25 0.47 -5.78 -5.64
N PHE A 26 -0.80 -5.43 -5.44
CA PHE A 26 -1.30 -5.15 -4.08
C PHE A 26 -1.31 -6.39 -3.17
N VAL A 27 -1.44 -7.61 -3.71
CA VAL A 27 -1.31 -8.85 -2.91
C VAL A 27 0.08 -8.95 -2.29
N LYS A 28 1.14 -8.63 -3.04
CA LYS A 28 2.51 -8.64 -2.51
C LYS A 28 2.74 -7.48 -1.53
N VAL A 29 2.23 -6.30 -1.84
CA VAL A 29 2.33 -5.12 -0.96
C VAL A 29 1.66 -5.39 0.38
N HIS A 30 0.45 -5.97 0.36
CA HIS A 30 -0.27 -6.41 1.57
C HIS A 30 0.58 -7.33 2.44
N ASP A 31 1.09 -8.44 1.89
CA ASP A 31 1.81 -9.43 2.71
C ASP A 31 3.12 -8.87 3.28
N LEU A 32 3.80 -7.99 2.54
CA LEU A 32 4.98 -7.30 3.04
C LEU A 32 4.64 -6.28 4.13
N ALA A 33 3.60 -5.47 3.93
CA ALA A 33 3.14 -4.51 4.93
C ALA A 33 2.71 -5.21 6.22
N ALA A 34 1.94 -6.30 6.12
CA ALA A 34 1.52 -7.10 7.26
C ALA A 34 2.71 -7.70 8.02
N ALA A 35 3.71 -8.23 7.30
CA ALA A 35 4.91 -8.80 7.91
C ALA A 35 5.77 -7.74 8.60
N ILE A 36 5.98 -6.58 7.95
CA ILE A 36 6.73 -5.46 8.55
C ILE A 36 6.00 -4.95 9.78
N GLY A 37 4.71 -4.64 9.69
CA GLY A 37 3.94 -4.12 10.83
C GLY A 37 3.89 -5.08 12.02
N THR A 38 3.76 -6.39 11.76
CA THR A 38 3.82 -7.40 12.83
C THR A 38 5.19 -7.45 13.51
N LEU A 39 6.28 -7.32 12.76
CA LEU A 39 7.65 -7.38 13.29
C LEU A 39 8.13 -6.06 13.91
N GLU A 40 7.46 -4.95 13.61
CA GLU A 40 7.62 -3.65 14.30
C GLU A 40 6.68 -3.53 15.52
N ASP A 41 6.08 -4.63 15.97
CA ASP A 41 5.20 -4.71 17.15
C ASP A 41 3.99 -3.74 17.08
N MET A 42 3.42 -3.52 15.89
CA MET A 42 2.22 -2.67 15.74
C MET A 42 1.02 -3.23 16.51
N GLU A 43 0.22 -2.33 17.09
CA GLU A 43 -1.03 -2.69 17.73
C GLU A 43 -2.04 -3.21 16.71
N ALA A 44 -2.92 -4.12 17.14
CA ALA A 44 -3.78 -4.88 16.24
C ALA A 44 -4.71 -4.00 15.38
N ASP A 45 -5.20 -2.87 15.92
CA ASP A 45 -6.07 -1.95 15.18
C ASP A 45 -5.28 -1.14 14.13
N GLU A 46 -4.07 -0.69 14.47
CA GLU A 46 -3.18 0.01 13.52
C GLU A 46 -2.73 -0.92 12.40
N LEU A 47 -2.39 -2.18 12.73
CA LEU A 47 -2.04 -3.20 11.74
C LEU A 47 -3.21 -3.51 10.81
N PHE A 48 -4.44 -3.59 11.34
CA PHE A 48 -5.64 -3.79 10.54
C PHE A 48 -5.87 -2.66 9.53
N VAL A 49 -5.68 -1.40 9.97
CA VAL A 49 -5.75 -0.22 9.09
C VAL A 49 -4.68 -0.26 8.01
N LEU A 50 -3.44 -0.61 8.37
CA LEU A 50 -2.33 -0.76 7.43
C LEU A 50 -2.61 -1.86 6.39
N GLU A 51 -3.04 -3.05 6.81
CA GLU A 51 -3.38 -4.16 5.91
C GLU A 51 -4.49 -3.75 4.92
N ALA A 52 -5.53 -3.06 5.41
CA ALA A 52 -6.60 -2.56 4.56
C ALA A 52 -6.12 -1.49 3.57
N ALA A 53 -5.30 -0.54 4.02
CA ALA A 53 -4.73 0.48 3.15
C ALA A 53 -3.78 -0.12 2.10
N ALA A 54 -2.98 -1.13 2.45
CA ALA A 54 -2.11 -1.82 1.52
C ALA A 54 -2.87 -2.54 0.41
N ILE A 55 -4.03 -3.13 0.71
CA ILE A 55 -4.91 -3.72 -0.32
C ILE A 55 -5.46 -2.64 -1.26
N LEU A 56 -5.76 -1.45 -0.74
CA LEU A 56 -6.51 -0.41 -1.45
C LEU A 56 -5.67 0.74 -2.02
N HIS A 57 -4.36 0.80 -1.77
CA HIS A 57 -3.52 1.97 -2.08
C HIS A 57 -3.67 2.43 -3.55
N ASP A 58 -3.70 1.45 -4.47
CA ASP A 58 -3.79 1.66 -5.92
C ASP A 58 -5.23 1.68 -6.48
N ILE A 59 -6.28 1.66 -5.64
CA ILE A 59 -7.69 1.59 -6.09
C ILE A 59 -8.09 2.75 -7.03
N GLY A 60 -7.38 3.88 -6.95
CA GLY A 60 -7.58 5.06 -7.78
C GLY A 60 -7.15 4.91 -9.24
N ILE A 61 -6.44 3.84 -9.62
CA ILE A 61 -5.82 3.72 -10.95
C ILE A 61 -6.86 3.73 -12.08
N HIS A 62 -7.86 2.85 -12.07
CA HIS A 62 -8.80 2.73 -13.20
C HIS A 62 -9.61 4.01 -13.41
N VAL A 63 -10.00 4.67 -12.32
CA VAL A 63 -10.70 5.96 -12.38
C VAL A 63 -9.79 7.05 -12.94
N SER A 64 -8.51 7.07 -12.53
CA SER A 64 -7.51 8.01 -13.04
C SER A 64 -7.27 7.82 -14.54
N GLU A 65 -7.14 6.57 -15.00
CA GLU A 65 -7.00 6.24 -16.41
C GLU A 65 -8.23 6.67 -17.22
N ALA A 66 -9.44 6.41 -16.72
CA ALA A 66 -10.68 6.78 -17.39
C ALA A 66 -10.89 8.30 -17.50
N LYS A 67 -10.54 9.05 -16.44
CA LYS A 67 -10.75 10.52 -16.38
C LYS A 67 -9.63 11.31 -17.07
N TYR A 68 -8.38 10.86 -16.94
CA TYR A 68 -7.21 11.66 -17.29
C TYR A 68 -6.31 11.00 -18.35
N GLY A 69 -6.56 9.74 -18.72
CA GLY A 69 -5.66 8.98 -19.58
C GLY A 69 -4.30 8.70 -18.94
N SER A 70 -4.21 8.76 -17.61
CA SER A 70 -2.97 8.59 -16.85
C SER A 70 -3.24 8.01 -15.46
N CYS A 71 -2.38 7.11 -15.00
CA CYS A 71 -2.37 6.56 -13.65
C CYS A 71 -1.26 7.19 -12.78
N SER A 72 -0.87 8.45 -13.04
CA SER A 72 0.17 9.09 -12.21
C SER A 72 -0.23 9.13 -10.73
N GLY A 73 0.73 9.03 -9.81
CA GLY A 73 0.45 9.00 -8.38
C GLY A 73 -0.46 10.13 -7.89
N LYS A 74 -0.27 11.34 -8.41
CA LYS A 74 -1.14 12.49 -8.12
C LYS A 74 -2.63 12.24 -8.40
N TYR A 75 -2.95 11.53 -9.48
CA TYR A 75 -4.35 11.22 -9.82
C TYR A 75 -4.88 10.06 -8.97
N GLN A 76 -4.04 9.09 -8.65
CA GLN A 76 -4.40 8.01 -7.74
C GLN A 76 -4.72 8.55 -6.34
N GLU A 77 -3.87 9.42 -5.80
CA GLU A 77 -4.09 10.11 -4.51
C GLU A 77 -5.36 10.97 -4.52
N LEU A 78 -5.72 11.55 -5.67
CA LEU A 78 -6.94 12.35 -5.82
C LEU A 78 -8.21 11.49 -5.87
N GLU A 79 -8.18 10.36 -6.58
CA GLU A 79 -9.36 9.57 -6.90
C GLU A 79 -9.56 8.36 -5.97
N GLY A 80 -8.45 7.79 -5.49
CA GLY A 80 -8.42 6.60 -4.64
C GLY A 80 -9.24 6.70 -3.35
N PRO A 81 -9.16 7.79 -2.56
CA PRO A 81 -9.90 7.90 -1.31
C PRO A 81 -11.42 7.78 -1.49
N GLY A 82 -11.96 8.31 -2.58
CA GLY A 82 -13.39 8.25 -2.88
C GLY A 82 -13.86 6.85 -3.29
N GLU A 83 -13.04 6.09 -4.01
CA GLU A 83 -13.34 4.70 -4.36
C GLU A 83 -13.19 3.77 -3.16
N ALA A 84 -12.15 3.97 -2.35
CA ALA A 84 -11.92 3.22 -1.12
C ALA A 84 -13.10 3.36 -0.14
N GLU A 85 -13.59 4.58 0.07
CA GLU A 85 -14.75 4.86 0.93
C GLU A 85 -15.99 4.08 0.50
N LYS A 86 -16.29 4.06 -0.81
CA LYS A 86 -17.42 3.31 -1.35
C LYS A 86 -17.29 1.81 -1.08
N LEU A 87 -16.12 1.25 -1.36
CA LEU A 87 -15.87 -0.18 -1.19
C LEU A 87 -15.93 -0.60 0.28
N LEU A 88 -15.32 0.18 1.18
CA LEU A 88 -15.32 -0.06 2.62
C LEU A 88 -16.74 0.02 3.21
N HIS A 89 -17.55 1.01 2.80
CA HIS A 89 -18.96 1.10 3.22
C HIS A 89 -19.82 -0.03 2.67
N GLN A 90 -19.60 -0.44 1.41
CA GLN A 90 -20.31 -1.58 0.82
C GLN A 90 -20.00 -2.88 1.56
N LEU A 91 -18.75 -3.10 1.94
CA LEU A 91 -18.32 -4.30 2.67
C LEU A 91 -18.77 -4.28 4.14
N GLY A 92 -18.78 -3.09 4.76
CA GLY A 92 -19.15 -2.87 6.16
C GLY A 92 -18.18 -3.49 7.16
N GLY A 93 -18.34 -3.12 8.43
CA GLY A 93 -17.50 -3.62 9.53
C GLY A 93 -16.21 -2.82 9.78
N PHE A 94 -16.12 -1.61 9.21
CA PHE A 94 -15.07 -0.63 9.51
C PHE A 94 -15.67 0.52 10.32
N THR A 95 -14.92 1.05 11.29
CA THR A 95 -15.31 2.28 12.00
C THR A 95 -15.09 3.51 11.13
N ALA A 96 -15.69 4.64 11.50
CA ALA A 96 -15.47 5.89 10.79
C ALA A 96 -14.00 6.32 10.87
N GLU A 97 -13.37 6.13 12.02
CA GLU A 97 -11.97 6.46 12.26
C GLU A 97 -11.03 5.60 11.39
N GLN A 98 -11.30 4.30 11.26
CA GLN A 98 -10.54 3.41 10.39
C GLN A 98 -10.68 3.82 8.91
N ILE A 99 -11.90 4.12 8.45
CA ILE A 99 -12.14 4.55 7.06
C ILE A 99 -11.38 5.84 6.76
N GLU A 100 -11.44 6.84 7.66
CA GLU A 100 -10.73 8.10 7.47
C GLU A 100 -9.21 7.91 7.45
N ARG A 101 -8.65 7.04 8.31
CA ARG A 101 -7.20 6.76 8.27
C ARG A 101 -6.79 6.00 7.01
N ILE A 102 -7.56 5.01 6.58
CA ILE A 102 -7.31 4.28 5.32
C ILE A 102 -7.33 5.26 4.13
N LYS A 103 -8.36 6.13 4.05
CA LYS A 103 -8.46 7.16 3.01
C LYS A 103 -7.27 8.11 3.04
N TYR A 104 -6.84 8.52 4.23
CA TYR A 104 -5.66 9.36 4.40
C TYR A 104 -4.41 8.68 3.83
N LEU A 105 -4.16 7.42 4.17
CA LEU A 105 -3.01 6.68 3.65
C LEU A 105 -3.05 6.59 2.11
N ILE A 106 -4.20 6.28 1.53
CA ILE A 106 -4.41 6.23 0.07
C ILE A 106 -4.19 7.61 -0.57
N ALA A 107 -4.64 8.69 0.06
CA ALA A 107 -4.50 10.05 -0.45
C ALA A 107 -3.05 10.57 -0.46
N HIS A 108 -2.12 9.87 0.20
CA HIS A 108 -0.75 10.36 0.38
C HIS A 108 0.32 9.33 0.01
N HIS A 109 0.00 8.08 -0.36
CA HIS A 109 1.01 7.03 -0.53
C HIS A 109 2.10 7.30 -1.60
N HIS A 110 1.98 8.36 -2.41
CA HIS A 110 3.04 8.84 -3.32
C HIS A 110 3.72 10.16 -2.86
N THR A 111 3.47 10.61 -1.63
CA THR A 111 3.92 11.89 -1.05
C THR A 111 4.92 11.69 0.11
N TYR A 112 6.17 11.39 -0.22
CA TYR A 112 7.16 10.88 0.76
C TYR A 112 7.82 11.92 1.70
N ALA A 113 7.52 13.21 1.56
CA ALA A 113 8.23 14.27 2.30
C ALA A 113 7.71 14.46 3.74
N GLU A 114 6.45 14.07 4.00
CA GLU A 114 5.73 14.34 5.25
C GLU A 114 4.99 13.08 5.71
N ILE A 115 5.74 11.99 5.93
CA ILE A 115 5.17 10.73 6.42
C ILE A 115 4.72 10.91 7.88
N ASP A 116 3.41 10.84 8.09
CA ASP A 116 2.74 10.85 9.39
C ASP A 116 2.33 9.44 9.78
N GLY A 117 2.98 8.87 10.81
CA GLY A 117 2.64 7.57 11.37
C GLY A 117 3.47 6.38 10.83
N LEU A 118 3.52 5.31 11.63
CA LEU A 118 4.27 4.09 11.32
C LEU A 118 3.58 3.28 10.21
N ASP A 119 2.25 3.20 10.24
CA ASP A 119 1.42 2.62 9.17
C ASP A 119 1.74 3.24 7.81
N TYR A 120 1.83 4.57 7.73
CA TYR A 120 2.17 5.26 6.50
C TYR A 120 3.59 4.94 6.03
N GLN A 121 4.56 4.96 6.94
CA GLN A 121 5.94 4.57 6.63
C GLN A 121 6.02 3.15 6.07
N ILE A 122 5.31 2.20 6.69
CA ILE A 122 5.33 0.79 6.27
C ILE A 122 4.61 0.59 4.94
N LEU A 123 3.49 1.28 4.70
CA LEU A 123 2.79 1.21 3.42
C LEU A 123 3.72 1.60 2.27
N VAL A 124 4.41 2.74 2.42
CA VAL A 124 5.38 3.23 1.43
C VAL A 124 6.53 2.24 1.26
N GLU A 125 7.12 1.74 2.35
CA GLU A 125 8.22 0.78 2.27
C GLU A 125 7.82 -0.52 1.56
N ALA A 126 6.65 -1.07 1.89
CA ALA A 126 6.14 -2.29 1.28
C ALA A 126 5.87 -2.12 -0.22
N ASP A 127 5.28 -0.99 -0.62
CA ASP A 127 5.08 -0.65 -2.03
C ASP A 127 6.43 -0.53 -2.76
N PHE A 128 7.41 0.18 -2.19
CA PHE A 128 8.74 0.26 -2.78
C PHE A 128 9.44 -1.10 -2.91
N LEU A 129 9.31 -2.02 -1.95
CA LEU A 129 9.87 -3.37 -2.09
C LEU A 129 9.34 -4.08 -3.34
N VAL A 130 8.03 -3.97 -3.61
CA VAL A 130 7.40 -4.59 -4.78
C VAL A 130 7.77 -3.86 -6.07
N ASN A 131 7.71 -2.53 -6.08
CA ASN A 131 8.06 -1.72 -7.25
C ASN A 131 9.50 -1.97 -7.70
N LEU A 132 10.46 -1.97 -6.76
CA LEU A 132 11.87 -2.23 -7.07
C LEU A 132 12.07 -3.61 -7.70
N TYR A 133 11.30 -4.62 -7.28
CA TYR A 133 11.31 -5.97 -7.85
C TYR A 133 10.65 -6.01 -9.24
N GLU A 134 9.45 -5.45 -9.38
CA GLU A 134 8.68 -5.50 -10.63
C GLU A 134 9.30 -4.68 -11.76
N ASP A 135 9.92 -3.55 -11.43
CA ASP A 135 10.58 -2.66 -12.40
C ASP A 135 12.00 -3.11 -12.75
N ASN A 136 12.54 -4.13 -12.05
CA ASN A 136 13.88 -4.69 -12.25
C ASN A 136 14.96 -3.58 -12.26
N VAL A 137 14.93 -2.71 -11.25
CA VAL A 137 15.81 -1.54 -11.18
C VAL A 137 17.26 -1.90 -10.87
N PRO A 138 18.25 -1.08 -11.26
CA PRO A 138 19.65 -1.33 -10.91
C PRO A 138 19.90 -1.15 -9.41
N ALA A 139 20.92 -1.84 -8.87
CA ALA A 139 21.29 -1.77 -7.45
C ALA A 139 21.57 -0.34 -6.94
N SER A 140 22.03 0.58 -7.80
CA SER A 140 22.20 1.99 -7.46
C SER A 140 20.88 2.70 -7.13
N ALA A 141 19.79 2.33 -7.82
CA ALA A 141 18.46 2.87 -7.53
C ALA A 141 17.93 2.31 -6.21
N VAL A 142 18.13 1.02 -5.94
CA VAL A 142 17.77 0.39 -4.65
C VAL A 142 18.45 1.11 -3.49
N LYS A 143 19.76 1.38 -3.58
CA LYS A 143 20.50 2.15 -2.56
C LYS A 143 19.97 3.58 -2.38
N SER A 144 19.60 4.25 -3.47
CA SER A 144 19.01 5.59 -3.34
C SER A 144 17.64 5.55 -2.64
N VAL A 145 16.84 4.50 -2.86
CA VAL A 145 15.55 4.33 -2.19
C VAL A 145 15.76 3.98 -0.71
N GLN A 146 16.71 3.09 -0.40
CA GLN A 146 17.13 2.76 0.97
C GLN A 146 17.41 4.02 1.79
N GLU A 147 18.22 4.95 1.27
CA GLU A 147 18.62 6.17 1.98
C GLU A 147 17.47 7.17 2.16
N LYS A 148 16.62 7.31 1.14
CA LYS A 148 15.60 8.37 1.08
C LYS A 148 14.29 7.96 1.72
N ILE A 149 13.88 6.71 1.54
CA ILE A 149 12.53 6.24 1.85
C ILE A 149 12.49 5.40 3.11
N PHE A 150 13.34 4.37 3.20
CA PHE A 150 13.24 3.37 4.26
C PHE A 150 13.69 3.94 5.63
N LYS A 151 12.89 3.66 6.67
CA LYS A 151 13.10 4.06 8.07
C LYS A 151 12.90 2.91 9.05
N THR A 152 11.98 1.97 8.81
CA THR A 152 11.76 0.87 9.76
C THR A 152 12.94 -0.09 9.76
N GLY A 153 13.20 -0.71 10.92
CA GLY A 153 14.30 -1.68 11.04
C GLY A 153 14.04 -2.91 10.18
N THR A 154 12.80 -3.39 10.20
CA THR A 154 12.35 -4.56 9.45
C THR A 154 12.34 -4.31 7.96
N GLY A 155 11.78 -3.19 7.49
CA GLY A 155 11.76 -2.83 6.07
C GLY A 155 13.18 -2.69 5.50
N LEU A 156 14.10 -2.06 6.24
CA LEU A 156 15.52 -1.99 5.86
C LEU A 156 16.16 -3.38 5.76
N ALA A 157 15.90 -4.26 6.73
CA ALA A 157 16.43 -5.62 6.71
C ALA A 157 15.89 -6.42 5.51
N MET A 158 14.59 -6.31 5.23
CA MET A 158 13.95 -6.95 4.07
C MET A 158 14.53 -6.43 2.75
N LEU A 159 14.67 -5.11 2.59
CA LEU A 159 15.27 -4.49 1.41
C LEU A 159 16.69 -5.02 1.16
N LYS A 160 17.54 -5.02 2.19
CA LYS A 160 18.92 -5.53 2.09
C LYS A 160 18.96 -7.00 1.67
N ASN A 161 18.10 -7.83 2.27
CA ASN A 161 18.04 -9.25 1.99
C ASN A 161 17.49 -9.55 0.57
N MET A 162 16.46 -8.82 0.13
CA MET A 162 15.84 -9.03 -1.19
C MET A 162 16.78 -8.65 -2.34
N PHE A 163 17.56 -7.59 -2.17
CA PHE A 163 18.40 -7.03 -3.24
C PHE A 163 19.90 -7.27 -3.05
N ALA A 164 20.29 -8.00 -1.99
CA ALA A 164 21.68 -8.29 -1.64
C ALA A 164 22.56 -7.03 -1.59
N ILE A 165 22.09 -6.01 -0.84
CA ILE A 165 22.80 -4.74 -0.62
C ILE A 165 23.16 -4.55 0.86
N ASP A 166 24.21 -3.77 1.13
CA ASP A 166 24.77 -3.53 2.47
C ASP A 166 23.97 -2.53 3.33
#